data_AF-B7RR32-F1
#
_entry.id   AF-B7RR32-F1
#
_cell.length_a   1.000
_cell.length_b   1.000
_cell.length_c   1.000
_cell.angle_alpha   90.00
_cell.angle_beta   90.00
_cell.angle_gamma   90.00
#
_symmetry.space_group_name_H-M   'P 1'
#
loop_
_entity.id
_entity.type
_entity.pdbx_description
1 polymer ?
#
loop_
_entity_poly.entity_id
_entity_poly.type
_entity_poly.pdbx_seq_one_letter_code
_entity_poly.pdbx_strand_id
1 'polypeptide(L)'
;MGDIALRGDQLKKMMAMAKKRDLSFAYCPGNDPKEDVFVLDRKKKPEVIGRVARGESTGTKLGYGTAKVKGRVIELTCERELPQMAKKLKKFLKFEKIPMNVLVLDSSGNVLEEDIEDMPDDGLLDDVADDEGDGNDDVSEAAENEDAAKNAPDAASDDAELLKKLKARALQVQGAIKGVKPDAQAPLVAGFKTAVGALQGGDLPKADDMLTKLERAIAKLSGQGTAADASAKTEDPALKRLAEVSAVLSKRIDALGEVDGASRLRAVHGMLDDQIASGDAKKATGTAKALGDAIARLAEQAAAAPSTDQNPPENADDNAADPGAGWREARADLEPAILDLLQRGMGDVGKMRAVLAYFTEKGEADDFAGAMKAVPGLKKLIADAHAAEQTAAEKDIPAGVVPYVRARLDWSKTRISLNSELIKLQDSILAVCQGEEFPTIATDTKTLFTYLDTLDSRLEDALEALVQEPDGQKRELLKENARKVLSEFQSELDTPFFQTVDGKNGFKPVNVRGAAITSLGKVDEALRTAA
;
A
#
# COMPACT_ATOMS: atom_id res chain seq x y z
N MET A 1 -25.54 21.90 12.49
CA MET A 1 -24.26 21.24 12.82
C MET A 1 -24.55 20.41 14.05
N GLY A 2 -24.76 19.11 13.90
CA GLY A 2 -25.00 18.22 15.04
C GLY A 2 -23.66 17.62 15.46
N ASP A 3 -23.41 17.51 16.77
CA ASP A 3 -22.25 16.81 17.33
C ASP A 3 -22.15 15.39 16.73
N ILE A 4 -21.10 15.14 15.94
CA ILE A 4 -20.87 13.85 15.28
C ILE A 4 -19.82 13.04 16.04
N ALA A 5 -18.91 13.69 16.78
CA ALA A 5 -18.05 13.04 17.77
C ALA A 5 -18.87 12.40 18.90
N LEU A 6 -19.06 11.09 18.82
CA LEU A 6 -19.87 10.35 19.79
C LEU A 6 -19.12 10.19 21.12
N ARG A 7 -19.74 10.63 22.21
CA ARG A 7 -19.23 10.44 23.58
C ARG A 7 -20.29 9.92 24.52
N GLY A 8 -19.85 9.33 25.63
CA GLY A 8 -20.71 8.85 26.71
C GLY A 8 -21.89 8.01 26.22
N ASP A 9 -23.11 8.40 26.58
CA ASP A 9 -24.32 7.62 26.34
C ASP A 9 -24.73 7.56 24.84
N GLN A 10 -24.35 8.56 24.03
CA GLN A 10 -24.56 8.51 22.58
C GLN A 10 -23.69 7.43 21.93
N LEU A 11 -22.44 7.31 22.38
CA LEU A 11 -21.54 6.24 21.93
C LEU A 11 -22.07 4.87 22.36
N LYS A 12 -22.57 4.72 23.60
CA LYS A 12 -23.22 3.47 24.06
C LYS A 12 -24.41 3.07 23.18
N LYS A 13 -25.29 4.02 22.84
CA LYS A 13 -26.44 3.75 21.94
C LYS A 13 -25.97 3.27 20.56
N MET A 14 -24.93 3.88 20.00
CA MET A 14 -24.37 3.46 18.71
C MET A 14 -23.64 2.12 18.78
N MET A 15 -22.95 1.82 19.88
CA MET A 15 -22.39 0.49 20.15
C MET A 15 -23.47 -0.60 20.25
N ALA A 16 -24.59 -0.30 20.92
CA ALA A 16 -25.73 -1.22 20.99
C ALA A 16 -26.37 -1.45 19.61
N MET A 17 -26.42 -0.41 18.77
CA MET A 17 -26.86 -0.56 17.38
C MET A 17 -25.88 -1.38 16.54
N ALA A 18 -24.57 -1.25 16.78
CA ALA A 18 -23.53 -2.04 16.11
C ALA A 18 -23.59 -3.55 16.47
N LYS A 19 -24.28 -3.93 17.56
CA LYS A 19 -24.61 -5.34 17.86
C LYS A 19 -25.65 -5.91 16.90
N LYS A 20 -26.59 -5.08 16.42
CA LYS A 20 -27.74 -5.49 15.60
C LYS A 20 -27.46 -5.41 14.10
N ARG A 21 -26.57 -4.51 13.66
CA ARG A 21 -26.18 -4.33 12.27
C ARG A 21 -24.80 -3.69 12.16
N ASP A 22 -24.23 -3.79 10.97
CA ASP A 22 -22.95 -3.17 10.66
C ASP A 22 -23.14 -1.65 10.50
N LEU A 23 -22.22 -0.86 11.05
CA LEU A 23 -22.23 0.62 10.99
C LEU A 23 -20.96 1.13 10.33
N SER A 24 -21.04 2.26 9.64
CA SER A 24 -19.83 2.95 9.17
C SER A 24 -19.11 3.57 10.37
N PHE A 25 -17.78 3.47 10.43
CA PHE A 25 -16.96 4.15 11.43
C PHE A 25 -15.90 5.06 10.84
N ALA A 26 -15.52 6.07 11.62
CA ALA A 26 -14.30 6.84 11.42
C ALA A 26 -13.63 7.10 12.76
N TYR A 27 -12.30 7.07 12.76
CA TYR A 27 -11.47 7.27 13.93
C TYR A 27 -10.28 8.17 13.62
N CYS A 28 -10.18 9.27 14.36
CA CYS A 28 -9.03 10.17 14.34
C CYS A 28 -8.39 10.16 15.74
N PRO A 29 -7.24 9.50 15.93
CA PRO A 29 -6.54 9.55 17.21
C PRO A 29 -5.90 10.92 17.42
N GLY A 30 -6.14 11.51 18.59
CA GLY A 30 -5.44 12.69 19.08
C GLY A 30 -4.15 12.33 19.81
N ASN A 31 -3.57 13.31 20.51
CA ASN A 31 -2.42 13.07 21.38
C ASN A 31 -2.84 12.37 22.69
N ASP A 32 -4.06 12.66 23.15
CA ASP A 32 -4.68 12.09 24.34
C ASP A 32 -6.06 11.47 24.04
N PRO A 33 -6.55 10.48 24.82
CA PRO A 33 -7.89 9.90 24.63
C PRO A 33 -9.04 10.91 24.71
N LYS A 34 -8.80 12.09 25.31
CA LYS A 34 -9.77 13.19 25.33
C LYS A 34 -9.89 13.90 23.99
N GLU A 35 -8.85 13.87 23.17
CA GLU A 35 -8.80 14.51 21.85
C GLU A 35 -9.14 13.54 20.71
N ASP A 36 -9.25 12.24 21.02
CA ASP A 36 -9.70 11.22 20.09
C ASP A 36 -11.12 11.52 19.62
N VAL A 37 -11.32 11.47 18.30
CA VAL A 37 -12.64 11.58 17.68
C VAL A 37 -13.01 10.23 17.08
N PHE A 38 -14.07 9.63 17.61
CA PHE A 38 -14.64 8.40 17.09
C PHE A 38 -16.10 8.63 16.68
N VAL A 39 -16.42 8.24 15.46
CA VAL A 39 -17.71 8.48 14.83
C VAL A 39 -18.27 7.15 14.35
N LEU A 40 -19.57 6.94 14.60
CA LEU A 40 -20.35 5.89 13.99
C LEU A 40 -21.59 6.47 13.33
N ASP A 41 -21.92 5.98 12.14
CA ASP A 41 -23.11 6.41 11.41
C ASP A 41 -23.79 5.20 10.75
N ARG A 42 -25.12 5.27 10.67
CA ARG A 42 -25.95 4.22 10.09
C ARG A 42 -26.05 4.30 8.56
N LYS A 43 -26.07 5.50 8.02
CA LYS A 43 -26.51 5.78 6.64
C LYS A 43 -25.38 6.32 5.79
N LYS A 44 -24.44 7.06 6.38
CA LYS A 44 -23.35 7.70 5.64
C LYS A 44 -22.22 6.71 5.37
N LYS A 45 -21.59 6.83 4.20
CA LYS A 45 -20.44 6.01 3.82
C LYS A 45 -19.23 6.31 4.73
N PRO A 46 -18.35 5.32 4.97
CA PRO A 46 -17.15 5.48 5.81
C PRO A 46 -16.26 6.67 5.41
N GLU A 47 -16.08 6.91 4.11
CA GLU A 47 -15.28 8.04 3.63
C GLU A 47 -15.90 9.41 3.99
N VAL A 48 -17.22 9.53 3.88
CA VAL A 48 -17.95 10.79 4.17
C VAL A 48 -17.85 11.13 5.64
N ILE A 49 -18.06 10.15 6.53
CA ILE A 49 -17.91 10.36 7.97
C ILE A 49 -16.44 10.53 8.37
N GLY A 50 -15.49 9.96 7.62
CA GLY A 50 -14.06 10.18 7.80
C GLY A 50 -13.63 11.62 7.55
N ARG A 51 -14.18 12.27 6.52
CA ARG A 51 -13.93 13.71 6.27
C ARG A 51 -14.48 14.58 7.39
N VAL A 52 -15.66 14.24 7.92
CA VAL A 52 -16.27 14.95 9.06
C VAL A 52 -15.45 14.74 10.34
N ALA A 53 -15.09 13.49 10.65
CA ALA A 53 -14.26 13.16 11.81
C ALA A 53 -12.91 13.88 11.77
N ARG A 54 -12.31 14.00 10.58
CA ARG A 54 -11.08 14.79 10.39
C ARG A 54 -11.28 16.28 10.66
N GLY A 55 -12.41 16.85 10.22
CA GLY A 55 -12.74 18.26 10.47
C GLY A 55 -12.99 18.58 11.95
N GLU A 56 -13.47 17.61 12.73
CA GLU A 56 -13.71 17.75 14.17
C GLU A 56 -12.48 17.37 15.03
N SER A 57 -11.52 16.65 14.46
CA SER A 57 -10.32 16.21 15.18
C SER A 57 -9.15 17.19 15.04
N THR A 58 -8.34 17.30 16.09
CA THR A 58 -7.01 17.94 16.02
C THR A 58 -5.92 16.99 15.48
N GLY A 59 -6.26 15.72 15.25
CA GLY A 59 -5.36 14.67 14.78
C GLY A 59 -5.11 14.69 13.27
N THR A 60 -3.88 14.37 12.86
CA THR A 60 -3.49 14.28 11.43
C THR A 60 -3.74 12.92 10.80
N LYS A 61 -4.07 11.92 11.63
CA LYS A 61 -4.27 10.52 11.23
C LYS A 61 -5.77 10.20 11.20
N LEU A 62 -6.21 9.47 10.18
CA LEU A 62 -7.60 9.07 9.98
C LEU A 62 -7.67 7.61 9.55
N GLY A 63 -8.46 6.81 10.25
CA GLY A 63 -8.88 5.47 9.85
C GLY A 63 -10.40 5.44 9.68
N TYR A 64 -10.91 4.66 8.74
CA TYR A 64 -12.34 4.50 8.52
C TYR A 64 -12.66 3.15 7.87
N GLY A 65 -13.91 2.74 7.99
CA GLY A 65 -14.43 1.51 7.40
C GLY A 65 -15.76 1.12 8.03
N THR A 66 -15.97 -0.18 8.24
CA THR A 66 -17.19 -0.72 8.84
C THR A 66 -16.93 -1.33 10.21
N ALA A 67 -17.80 -1.04 11.18
CA ALA A 67 -17.75 -1.52 12.54
C ALA A 67 -18.92 -2.46 12.85
N LYS A 68 -18.63 -3.56 13.53
CA LYS A 68 -19.59 -4.54 14.01
C LYS A 68 -19.24 -4.92 15.44
N VAL A 69 -20.24 -5.08 16.30
CA VAL A 69 -20.00 -5.53 17.68
C VAL A 69 -20.48 -6.97 17.83
N LYS A 70 -19.57 -7.86 18.24
CA LYS A 70 -19.88 -9.25 18.63
C LYS A 70 -19.50 -9.44 20.10
N GLY A 71 -20.51 -9.53 20.96
CA GLY A 71 -20.30 -9.61 22.40
C GLY A 71 -19.55 -8.38 22.92
N ARG A 72 -18.34 -8.59 23.46
CA ARG A 72 -17.44 -7.53 23.96
C ARG A 72 -16.30 -7.17 23.01
N VAL A 73 -16.34 -7.67 21.78
CA VAL A 73 -15.37 -7.35 20.73
C VAL A 73 -16.02 -6.43 19.70
N ILE A 74 -15.42 -5.26 19.46
CA ILE A 74 -15.73 -4.45 18.28
C ILE A 74 -14.78 -4.87 17.14
N GLU A 75 -15.36 -5.42 16.08
CA GLU A 75 -14.69 -5.76 14.84
C GLU A 75 -14.74 -4.55 13.90
N LEU A 76 -13.57 -4.07 13.49
CA LEU A 76 -13.39 -2.93 12.59
C LEU A 76 -12.78 -3.42 11.29
N THR A 77 -13.57 -3.46 10.23
CA THR A 77 -13.09 -3.74 8.87
C THR A 77 -12.62 -2.43 8.25
N CYS A 78 -11.32 -2.27 8.09
CA CYS A 78 -10.68 -1.05 7.62
C CYS A 78 -10.63 -0.97 6.10
N GLU A 79 -11.19 0.11 5.54
CA GLU A 79 -10.87 0.58 4.19
C GLU A 79 -9.59 1.42 4.22
N ARG A 80 -9.41 2.20 5.29
CA ARG A 80 -8.18 2.92 5.61
C ARG A 80 -7.77 2.59 7.05
N GLU A 81 -6.64 1.91 7.20
CA GLU A 81 -6.09 1.51 8.49
C GLU A 81 -5.19 2.58 9.12
N LEU A 82 -4.97 2.45 10.42
CA LEU A 82 -4.01 3.25 11.18
C LEU A 82 -3.13 2.34 12.03
N PRO A 83 -1.84 2.67 12.20
CA PRO A 83 -0.96 1.92 13.09
C PRO A 83 -1.40 2.10 14.54
N GLN A 84 -1.42 1.00 15.30
CA GLN A 84 -1.84 0.95 16.71
C GLN A 84 -3.30 1.35 16.94
N MET A 85 -4.17 1.19 15.95
CA MET A 85 -5.57 1.59 16.05
C MET A 85 -6.28 0.79 17.15
N ALA A 86 -6.02 -0.51 17.26
CA ALA A 86 -6.65 -1.36 18.27
C ALA A 86 -6.38 -0.84 19.70
N LYS A 87 -5.10 -0.57 20.01
CA LYS A 87 -4.65 -0.09 21.33
C LYS A 87 -5.18 1.30 21.66
N LYS A 88 -5.15 2.22 20.70
CA LYS A 88 -5.59 3.60 20.94
C LYS A 88 -7.11 3.68 21.10
N LEU A 89 -7.86 3.00 20.23
CA LEU A 89 -9.31 2.97 20.35
C LEU A 89 -9.77 2.26 21.63
N LYS A 90 -9.12 1.17 22.05
CA LYS A 90 -9.41 0.52 23.34
C LYS A 90 -9.21 1.47 24.53
N LYS A 91 -8.15 2.28 24.51
CA LYS A 91 -7.92 3.32 25.54
C LYS A 91 -9.01 4.39 25.52
N PHE A 92 -9.43 4.85 24.35
CA PHE A 92 -10.54 5.79 24.18
C PHE A 92 -11.86 5.21 24.72
N LEU A 93 -12.22 3.99 24.31
CA LEU A 93 -13.44 3.32 24.75
C LEU A 93 -13.44 3.10 26.28
N LYS A 94 -12.30 2.77 26.88
CA LYS A 94 -12.14 2.70 28.33
C LYS A 94 -12.30 4.07 29.01
N PHE A 95 -11.78 5.14 28.39
CA PHE A 95 -11.95 6.52 28.87
C PHE A 95 -13.42 6.95 28.86
N GLU A 96 -14.15 6.60 27.81
CA GLU A 96 -15.60 6.83 27.67
C GLU A 96 -16.47 5.88 28.51
N LYS A 97 -15.86 5.03 29.36
CA LYS A 97 -16.52 4.04 30.23
C LYS A 97 -17.29 2.96 29.48
N ILE A 98 -16.82 2.57 28.29
CA ILE A 98 -17.37 1.48 27.46
C ILE A 98 -16.24 0.48 27.16
N PRO A 99 -15.79 -0.31 28.15
CA PRO A 99 -14.60 -1.15 27.98
C PRO A 99 -14.89 -2.34 27.03
N MET A 100 -14.31 -2.29 25.83
CA MET A 100 -14.45 -3.29 24.76
C MET A 100 -13.08 -3.77 24.29
N ASN A 101 -13.01 -5.02 23.82
CA ASN A 101 -11.88 -5.53 23.06
C ASN A 101 -11.99 -5.06 21.60
N VAL A 102 -10.87 -4.75 20.96
CA VAL A 102 -10.85 -4.20 19.60
C VAL A 102 -10.14 -5.18 18.67
N LEU A 103 -10.82 -5.57 17.59
CA LEU A 103 -10.30 -6.39 16.51
C LEU A 103 -10.29 -5.55 15.22
N VAL A 104 -9.11 -5.36 14.63
CA VAL A 104 -8.95 -4.64 13.37
C VAL A 104 -8.71 -5.64 12.26
N LEU A 105 -9.54 -5.58 11.23
CA LEU A 105 -9.54 -6.41 10.04
C LEU A 105 -9.18 -5.56 8.82
N ASP A 106 -8.49 -6.13 7.83
CA ASP A 106 -8.29 -5.50 6.52
C ASP A 106 -9.57 -5.59 5.66
N SER A 107 -9.55 -4.98 4.48
CA SER A 107 -10.66 -5.03 3.51
C SER A 107 -10.99 -6.43 2.99
N SER A 108 -10.12 -7.42 3.24
CA SER A 108 -10.31 -8.84 2.90
C SER A 108 -10.74 -9.70 4.09
N GLY A 109 -10.91 -9.12 5.27
CA GLY A 109 -11.30 -9.81 6.50
C GLY A 109 -10.15 -10.49 7.26
N ASN A 110 -8.89 -10.23 6.93
CA ASN A 110 -7.73 -10.73 7.69
C ASN A 110 -7.49 -9.85 8.92
N VAL A 111 -7.09 -10.47 10.05
CA VAL A 111 -6.75 -9.74 11.28
C VAL A 111 -5.43 -8.99 11.11
N LEU A 112 -5.49 -7.66 11.19
CA LEU A 112 -4.33 -6.75 11.14
C LEU A 112 -3.78 -6.48 12.53
N GLU A 113 -4.66 -6.15 13.49
CA GLU A 113 -4.29 -5.84 14.87
C GLU A 113 -5.38 -6.36 15.82
N GLU A 114 -4.99 -7.02 16.91
CA GLU A 114 -5.91 -7.44 17.97
C GLU A 114 -5.42 -6.94 19.34
N ASP A 115 -6.33 -6.38 20.12
CA ASP A 115 -6.10 -6.03 21.53
C ASP A 115 -7.24 -6.61 22.39
N ILE A 116 -7.16 -7.92 22.60
CA ILE A 116 -8.13 -8.74 23.33
C ILE A 116 -7.55 -9.07 24.71
N GLU A 117 -8.15 -8.51 25.76
CA GLU A 117 -7.86 -8.87 27.17
C GLU A 117 -9.06 -9.59 27.77
N ASP A 118 -8.81 -10.51 28.70
CA ASP A 118 -9.85 -11.21 29.45
C ASP A 118 -10.47 -10.24 30.47
N MET A 119 -11.76 -9.94 30.32
CA MET A 119 -12.42 -8.83 31.00
C MET A 119 -13.71 -9.32 31.70
N PRO A 120 -13.87 -9.07 33.02
CA PRO A 120 -15.03 -9.56 33.79
C PRO A 120 -16.35 -8.92 33.31
N ASP A 121 -17.40 -9.72 33.23
CA ASP A 121 -18.72 -9.33 32.71
C ASP A 121 -19.49 -8.46 33.72
N ASP A 122 -19.67 -7.17 33.39
CA ASP A 122 -20.26 -6.17 34.29
C ASP A 122 -21.64 -5.66 33.79
N GLY A 123 -22.30 -6.31 32.82
CA GLY A 123 -23.69 -6.00 32.43
C GLY A 123 -23.98 -4.61 31.83
N LEU A 124 -22.97 -3.75 31.68
CA LEU A 124 -23.09 -2.32 31.34
C LEU A 124 -23.76 -1.96 29.99
N LEU A 125 -23.99 -2.93 29.10
CA LEU A 125 -24.59 -2.71 27.78
C LEU A 125 -26.00 -3.30 27.63
N ASP A 126 -26.52 -3.97 28.65
CA ASP A 126 -27.87 -4.56 28.63
C ASP A 126 -28.95 -3.62 29.18
N ASP A 127 -28.58 -2.61 29.97
CA ASP A 127 -29.50 -1.62 30.59
C ASP A 127 -30.07 -0.54 29.63
N VAL A 128 -29.74 -0.58 28.34
CA VAL A 128 -30.16 0.45 27.34
C VAL A 128 -31.19 -0.07 26.33
N ALA A 129 -31.67 -1.30 26.49
CA ALA A 129 -32.70 -1.88 25.66
C ALA A 129 -34.05 -1.80 26.37
N ASP A 130 -34.65 -0.61 26.42
CA ASP A 130 -36.10 -0.37 26.46
C ASP A 130 -36.35 1.12 26.64
N ASP A 131 -36.56 1.87 25.55
CA ASP A 131 -37.55 2.97 25.53
C ASP A 131 -37.78 3.51 24.10
N GLU A 132 -39.06 3.58 23.74
CA GLU A 132 -39.71 4.27 22.60
C GLU A 132 -39.31 3.83 21.16
N GLY A 133 -40.20 3.35 20.28
CA GLY A 133 -41.62 3.64 20.14
C GLY A 133 -41.84 4.54 18.92
N ASP A 134 -42.02 3.94 17.74
CA ASP A 134 -42.87 4.53 16.70
C ASP A 134 -43.46 3.40 15.87
N GLY A 135 -44.77 3.28 15.96
CA GLY A 135 -45.56 2.26 15.30
C GLY A 135 -45.94 2.70 13.91
N ASN A 136 -46.03 1.74 13.00
CA ASN A 136 -47.26 1.60 12.25
C ASN A 136 -47.46 0.15 11.86
N ASP A 137 -48.66 -0.33 12.13
CA ASP A 137 -49.17 -1.68 11.94
C ASP A 137 -49.04 -2.18 10.49
N ASP A 138 -48.74 -3.46 10.31
CA ASP A 138 -49.77 -4.36 9.81
C ASP A 138 -49.52 -5.81 10.24
N VAL A 139 -50.62 -6.46 10.58
CA VAL A 139 -50.79 -7.71 11.30
C VAL A 139 -50.80 -8.89 10.32
N SER A 140 -50.16 -10.00 10.69
CA SER A 140 -50.81 -11.31 10.54
C SER A 140 -50.18 -12.35 11.47
N GLU A 141 -51.07 -12.97 12.23
CA GLU A 141 -50.86 -13.87 13.36
C GLU A 141 -50.41 -15.28 12.98
N ALA A 142 -49.78 -15.90 13.99
CA ALA A 142 -49.92 -17.29 14.45
C ALA A 142 -49.51 -18.45 13.52
N ALA A 143 -48.56 -19.26 13.99
CA ALA A 143 -48.90 -20.39 14.86
C ALA A 143 -47.64 -21.11 15.35
N GLU A 144 -47.60 -21.36 16.66
CA GLU A 144 -46.73 -22.36 17.29
C GLU A 144 -47.11 -23.78 16.82
N ASN A 145 -46.11 -24.64 16.63
CA ASN A 145 -46.23 -26.02 17.12
C ASN A 145 -44.86 -26.67 17.29
N GLU A 146 -44.64 -27.22 18.49
CA GLU A 146 -43.53 -28.09 18.84
C GLU A 146 -43.69 -29.51 18.27
N ASP A 147 -42.54 -30.06 17.88
CA ASP A 147 -42.08 -31.44 18.02
C ASP A 147 -42.83 -32.61 17.32
N ALA A 148 -42.18 -33.18 16.29
CA ALA A 148 -42.12 -34.63 16.07
C ALA A 148 -41.09 -34.99 14.99
N ALA A 149 -40.21 -35.92 15.36
CA ALA A 149 -38.99 -36.31 14.66
C ALA A 149 -39.15 -37.28 13.47
N LYS A 150 -38.06 -37.34 12.67
CA LYS A 150 -37.54 -38.43 11.82
C LYS A 150 -38.11 -38.61 10.39
N ASN A 151 -37.35 -38.14 9.40
CA ASN A 151 -36.42 -38.99 8.61
C ASN A 151 -35.76 -38.20 7.46
N ALA A 152 -34.43 -38.02 7.51
CA ALA A 152 -33.55 -37.91 6.35
C ALA A 152 -32.09 -38.20 6.79
N PRO A 153 -31.23 -38.79 5.93
CA PRO A 153 -30.03 -39.53 6.34
C PRO A 153 -28.71 -38.72 6.28
N ASP A 154 -27.81 -39.08 7.20
CA ASP A 154 -26.32 -39.09 7.14
C ASP A 154 -25.55 -37.93 6.48
N ALA A 155 -25.34 -36.84 7.24
CA ALA A 155 -24.18 -35.95 7.06
C ALA A 155 -23.59 -35.40 8.38
N ALA A 156 -24.15 -35.76 9.54
CA ALA A 156 -23.76 -35.20 10.84
C ALA A 156 -22.85 -36.14 11.68
N SER A 157 -22.60 -37.39 11.26
CA SER A 157 -21.70 -38.30 11.99
C SER A 157 -20.23 -37.98 11.77
N ASP A 158 -19.88 -37.47 10.58
CA ASP A 158 -18.48 -37.38 10.16
C ASP A 158 -17.76 -36.22 10.84
N ASP A 159 -18.40 -35.07 11.03
CA ASP A 159 -17.82 -33.92 11.71
C ASP A 159 -17.65 -34.16 13.22
N ALA A 160 -18.56 -34.91 13.84
CA ALA A 160 -18.45 -35.29 15.25
C ALA A 160 -17.30 -36.30 15.46
N GLU A 161 -17.14 -37.26 14.55
CA GLU A 161 -16.05 -38.23 14.59
C GLU A 161 -14.70 -37.58 14.25
N LEU A 162 -14.67 -36.65 13.30
CA LEU A 162 -13.48 -35.89 12.92
C LEU A 162 -13.06 -34.93 14.03
N LEU A 163 -13.98 -34.23 14.68
CA LEU A 163 -13.69 -33.42 15.86
C LEU A 163 -13.10 -34.25 17.00
N LYS A 164 -13.61 -35.47 17.22
CA LYS A 164 -13.07 -36.41 18.22
C LYS A 164 -11.64 -36.85 17.86
N LYS A 165 -11.38 -37.16 16.58
CA LYS A 165 -10.04 -37.52 16.07
C LYS A 165 -9.06 -36.36 16.21
N LEU A 166 -9.46 -35.14 15.86
CA LEU A 166 -8.59 -33.96 15.94
C LEU A 166 -8.30 -33.54 17.39
N LYS A 167 -9.26 -33.68 18.31
CA LYS A 167 -9.01 -33.46 19.75
C LYS A 167 -8.00 -34.45 20.32
N ALA A 168 -8.09 -35.73 19.93
CA ALA A 168 -7.10 -36.74 20.33
C ALA A 168 -5.71 -36.42 19.76
N ARG A 169 -5.65 -36.00 18.49
CA ARG A 169 -4.41 -35.58 17.81
C ARG A 169 -3.79 -34.34 18.46
N ALA A 170 -4.61 -33.35 18.84
CA ALA A 170 -4.15 -32.17 19.58
C ALA A 170 -3.52 -32.54 20.93
N LEU A 171 -4.11 -33.47 21.70
CA LEU A 171 -3.52 -33.93 22.97
C LEU A 171 -2.16 -34.63 22.75
N GLN A 172 -2.03 -35.40 21.67
CA GLN A 172 -0.77 -36.07 21.33
C GLN A 172 0.32 -35.06 20.93
N VAL A 173 -0.03 -34.06 20.11
CA VAL A 173 0.87 -32.95 19.74
C VAL A 173 1.28 -32.15 20.97
N GLN A 174 0.35 -31.84 21.88
CA GLN A 174 0.66 -31.15 23.14
C GLN A 174 1.67 -31.92 24.00
N GLY A 175 1.52 -33.24 24.10
CA GLY A 175 2.47 -34.11 24.80
C GLY A 175 3.84 -34.12 24.12
N ALA A 176 3.87 -34.20 22.79
CA ALA A 176 5.10 -34.24 22.02
C ALA A 176 5.88 -32.92 22.07
N ILE A 177 5.20 -31.76 22.11
CA ILE A 177 5.83 -30.44 22.29
C ILE A 177 6.59 -30.35 23.63
N LYS A 178 6.05 -30.94 24.70
CA LYS A 178 6.74 -30.99 26.01
C LYS A 178 8.04 -31.79 25.98
N GLY A 179 8.19 -32.71 25.02
CA GLY A 179 9.39 -33.52 24.81
C GLY A 179 10.47 -32.89 23.92
N VAL A 180 10.20 -31.71 23.32
CA VAL A 180 11.16 -31.00 22.45
C VAL A 180 12.09 -30.11 23.28
N LYS A 181 13.31 -29.83 22.80
CA LYS A 181 14.27 -28.93 23.47
C LYS A 181 13.65 -27.54 23.77
N PRO A 182 13.94 -26.91 24.93
CA PRO A 182 13.31 -25.67 25.39
C PRO A 182 13.31 -24.53 24.36
N ASP A 183 14.41 -24.38 23.60
CA ASP A 183 14.60 -23.28 22.65
C ASP A 183 13.64 -23.36 21.44
N ALA A 184 13.09 -24.54 21.14
CA ALA A 184 12.15 -24.76 20.04
C ALA A 184 10.69 -24.90 20.51
N GLN A 185 10.41 -24.86 21.82
CA GLN A 185 9.05 -25.03 22.35
C GLN A 185 8.17 -23.80 22.12
N ALA A 186 8.70 -22.58 22.28
CA ALA A 186 7.92 -21.34 22.15
C ALA A 186 7.15 -21.20 20.82
N PRO A 187 7.76 -21.42 19.63
CA PRO A 187 7.03 -21.35 18.36
C PRO A 187 6.05 -22.52 18.18
N LEU A 188 6.35 -23.70 18.71
CA LEU A 188 5.44 -24.87 18.65
C LEU A 188 4.20 -24.68 19.53
N VAL A 189 4.36 -24.09 20.72
CA VAL A 189 3.24 -23.76 21.61
C VAL A 189 2.35 -22.67 20.99
N ALA A 190 2.95 -21.67 20.32
CA ALA A 190 2.20 -20.65 19.60
C ALA A 190 1.35 -21.26 18.48
N GLY A 191 1.95 -22.10 17.62
CA GLY A 191 1.21 -22.79 16.55
C GLY A 191 0.16 -23.77 17.10
N PHE A 192 0.44 -24.44 18.22
CA PHE A 192 -0.53 -25.31 18.89
C PHE A 192 -1.75 -24.53 19.41
N LYS A 193 -1.54 -23.34 19.99
CA LYS A 193 -2.63 -22.46 20.43
C LYS A 193 -3.53 -22.07 19.26
N THR A 194 -2.96 -21.79 18.10
CA THR A 194 -3.72 -21.50 16.87
C THR A 194 -4.54 -22.71 16.40
N ALA A 195 -3.98 -23.92 16.44
CA ALA A 195 -4.71 -25.15 16.11
C ALA A 195 -5.88 -25.42 17.06
N VAL A 196 -5.70 -25.20 18.36
CA VAL A 196 -6.77 -25.32 19.36
C VAL A 196 -7.85 -24.24 19.17
N GLY A 197 -7.48 -23.02 18.81
CA GLY A 197 -8.42 -21.96 18.44
C GLY A 197 -9.30 -22.34 17.24
N ALA A 198 -8.70 -22.93 16.19
CA ALA A 198 -9.45 -23.45 15.04
C ALA A 198 -10.41 -24.60 15.44
N LEU A 199 -9.99 -25.50 16.34
CA LEU A 199 -10.86 -26.56 16.88
C LEU A 199 -12.04 -26.03 17.69
N GLN A 200 -11.83 -24.98 18.48
CA GLN A 200 -12.88 -24.35 19.28
C GLN A 200 -13.83 -23.51 18.40
N GLY A 201 -13.31 -22.91 17.33
CA GLY A 201 -14.09 -22.16 16.34
C GLY A 201 -14.84 -23.02 15.31
N GLY A 202 -14.72 -24.35 15.37
CA GLY A 202 -15.40 -25.27 14.45
C GLY A 202 -14.77 -25.38 13.06
N ASP A 203 -13.60 -24.78 12.83
CA ASP A 203 -12.86 -24.87 11.56
C ASP A 203 -11.98 -26.13 11.57
N LEU A 204 -12.63 -27.28 11.35
CA LEU A 204 -12.00 -28.59 11.39
C LEU A 204 -10.90 -28.79 10.32
N PRO A 205 -11.07 -28.32 9.05
CA PRO A 205 -10.02 -28.42 8.04
C PRO A 205 -8.75 -27.64 8.43
N LYS A 206 -8.91 -26.41 8.93
CA LYS A 206 -7.78 -25.58 9.36
C LYS A 206 -7.10 -26.15 10.60
N ALA A 207 -7.87 -26.72 11.53
CA ALA A 207 -7.33 -27.43 12.67
C ALA A 207 -6.48 -28.64 12.25
N ASP A 208 -6.94 -29.45 11.29
CA ASP A 208 -6.22 -30.62 10.80
C ASP A 208 -4.91 -30.24 10.10
N ASP A 209 -4.93 -29.21 9.26
CA ASP A 209 -3.74 -28.69 8.58
C ASP A 209 -2.69 -28.18 9.58
N MET A 210 -3.13 -27.46 10.61
CA MET A 210 -2.23 -26.90 11.62
C MET A 210 -1.62 -28.00 12.51
N LEU A 211 -2.42 -28.99 12.93
CA LEU A 211 -1.93 -30.15 13.67
C LEU A 211 -0.93 -30.96 12.83
N THR A 212 -1.21 -31.16 11.55
CA THR A 212 -0.30 -31.86 10.62
C THR A 212 1.04 -31.13 10.46
N LYS A 213 1.04 -29.79 10.40
CA LYS A 213 2.28 -28.98 10.33
C LYS A 213 3.08 -29.06 11.63
N LEU A 214 2.42 -29.03 12.78
CA LEU A 214 3.05 -29.17 14.09
C LEU A 214 3.69 -30.54 14.27
N GLU A 215 3.01 -31.62 13.88
CA GLU A 215 3.57 -32.98 13.92
C GLU A 215 4.82 -33.12 13.06
N ARG A 216 4.81 -32.59 11.83
CA ARG A 216 6.00 -32.59 10.96
C ARG A 216 7.16 -31.80 11.57
N ALA A 217 6.87 -30.65 12.17
CA ALA A 217 7.88 -29.85 12.84
C ALA A 217 8.48 -30.59 14.05
N ILE A 218 7.65 -31.25 14.86
CA ILE A 218 8.08 -32.04 16.02
C ILE A 218 8.87 -33.28 15.57
N ALA A 219 8.46 -33.98 14.52
CA ALA A 219 9.20 -35.11 13.95
C ALA A 219 10.60 -34.71 13.47
N LYS A 220 10.70 -33.55 12.80
CA LYS A 220 11.98 -32.98 12.35
C LYS A 220 12.89 -32.57 13.54
N LEU A 221 12.31 -32.16 14.66
CA LEU A 221 13.03 -31.70 15.86
C LEU A 221 13.39 -32.85 16.82
N SER A 222 12.66 -33.96 16.80
CA SER A 222 12.85 -35.12 17.70
C SER A 222 13.84 -36.17 17.17
N GLY A 223 14.43 -35.95 15.98
CA GLY A 223 15.50 -36.81 15.44
C GLY A 223 15.07 -38.23 15.05
N GLN A 224 13.79 -38.59 15.19
CA GLN A 224 13.21 -39.83 14.65
C GLN A 224 12.59 -39.58 13.27
N GLY A 225 13.45 -39.27 12.31
CA GLY A 225 13.18 -39.44 10.89
C GLY A 225 14.17 -40.44 10.35
N THR A 226 13.90 -41.74 10.53
CA THR A 226 14.62 -42.81 9.85
C THR A 226 14.52 -42.60 8.34
N ALA A 227 15.69 -42.65 7.71
CA ALA A 227 15.96 -42.76 6.28
C ALA A 227 14.84 -43.47 5.48
N ALA A 228 13.96 -42.69 4.85
CA ALA A 228 13.17 -43.09 3.69
C ALA A 228 12.46 -41.86 3.08
N ASP A 229 13.23 -40.84 2.68
CA ASP A 229 12.93 -40.14 1.43
C ASP A 229 14.17 -39.35 0.96
N ALA A 230 15.16 -40.11 0.49
CA ALA A 230 16.16 -39.58 -0.41
C ALA A 230 15.57 -39.56 -1.82
N SER A 231 14.67 -38.61 -2.11
CA SER A 231 14.46 -38.00 -3.45
C SER A 231 13.28 -37.02 -3.45
N ALA A 232 13.47 -35.85 -2.85
CA ALA A 232 12.81 -34.61 -3.31
C ALA A 232 13.52 -33.39 -2.69
N LYS A 233 14.63 -32.97 -3.29
CA LYS A 233 15.06 -31.57 -3.15
C LYS A 233 13.99 -30.71 -3.82
N THR A 234 13.01 -30.23 -3.07
CA THR A 234 12.32 -29.00 -3.45
C THR A 234 13.32 -27.89 -3.19
N GLU A 235 14.16 -27.61 -4.19
CA GLU A 235 15.04 -26.45 -4.19
C GLU A 235 14.18 -25.21 -4.02
N ASP A 236 14.33 -24.52 -2.90
CA ASP A 236 13.72 -23.22 -2.71
C ASP A 236 14.30 -22.29 -3.81
N PRO A 237 13.46 -21.79 -4.74
CA PRO A 237 13.92 -20.93 -5.82
C PRO A 237 14.56 -19.63 -5.31
N ALA A 238 14.25 -19.19 -4.08
CA ALA A 238 14.89 -18.05 -3.45
C ALA A 238 16.33 -18.37 -3.04
N LEU A 239 16.60 -19.54 -2.46
CA LEU A 239 17.95 -19.97 -2.08
C LEU A 239 18.84 -20.22 -3.31
N LYS A 240 18.26 -20.72 -4.41
CA LYS A 240 18.97 -20.82 -5.69
C LYS A 240 19.42 -19.46 -6.23
N ARG A 241 18.50 -18.49 -6.28
CA ARG A 241 18.83 -17.12 -6.69
C ARG A 241 19.87 -16.48 -5.78
N LEU A 242 19.79 -16.73 -4.47
CA LEU A 242 20.78 -16.23 -3.51
C LEU A 242 22.16 -16.86 -3.71
N ALA A 243 22.23 -18.14 -4.06
CA ALA A 243 23.50 -18.79 -4.42
C ALA A 243 24.11 -18.20 -5.71
N GLU A 244 23.28 -17.90 -6.71
CA GLU A 244 23.72 -17.20 -7.94
C GLU A 244 24.23 -15.78 -7.63
N VAL A 245 23.50 -15.03 -6.79
CA VAL A 245 23.91 -13.69 -6.32
C VAL A 245 25.22 -13.76 -5.52
N SER A 246 25.38 -14.75 -4.64
CA SER A 246 26.62 -14.96 -3.88
C SER A 246 27.82 -15.18 -4.81
N ALA A 247 27.67 -15.99 -5.86
CA ALA A 247 28.72 -16.23 -6.84
C ALA A 247 29.11 -14.97 -7.64
N VAL A 248 28.14 -14.11 -7.97
CA VAL A 248 28.40 -12.82 -8.64
C VAL A 248 29.15 -11.86 -7.70
N LEU A 249 28.73 -11.77 -6.43
CA LEU A 249 29.37 -10.91 -5.44
C LEU A 249 30.81 -11.35 -5.15
N SER A 250 31.08 -12.65 -5.04
CA SER A 250 32.44 -13.20 -4.90
C SER A 250 33.37 -12.73 -6.03
N LYS A 251 32.94 -12.84 -7.29
CA LYS A 251 33.75 -12.36 -8.44
C LYS A 251 34.04 -10.86 -8.37
N ARG A 252 33.09 -10.06 -7.89
CA ARG A 252 33.29 -8.60 -7.70
C ARG A 252 34.27 -8.30 -6.57
N ILE A 253 34.26 -9.08 -5.49
CA ILE A 253 35.21 -8.95 -4.39
C ILE A 253 36.62 -9.35 -4.86
N ASP A 254 36.74 -10.38 -5.67
CA ASP A 254 38.04 -10.80 -6.21
C ASP A 254 38.60 -9.77 -7.20
N ALA A 255 37.75 -9.12 -7.99
CA ALA A 255 38.12 -8.05 -8.91
C ALA A 255 38.66 -6.79 -8.22
N LEU A 256 38.35 -6.58 -6.93
CA LEU A 256 38.88 -5.47 -6.15
C LEU A 256 40.35 -5.68 -5.73
N GLY A 257 40.89 -6.90 -5.82
CA GLY A 257 42.27 -7.21 -5.44
C GLY A 257 42.53 -7.10 -3.93
N GLU A 258 43.75 -6.68 -3.56
CA GLU A 258 44.21 -6.47 -2.17
C GLU A 258 44.11 -4.99 -1.79
N VAL A 259 42.92 -4.39 -1.93
CA VAL A 259 42.63 -3.05 -1.41
C VAL A 259 42.19 -3.11 0.06
N ASP A 260 42.51 -2.09 0.84
CA ASP A 260 42.11 -1.97 2.25
C ASP A 260 40.58 -2.08 2.39
N GLY A 261 40.12 -3.17 3.02
CA GLY A 261 38.69 -3.47 3.19
C GLY A 261 38.19 -4.71 2.42
N ALA A 262 38.93 -5.19 1.41
CA ALA A 262 38.55 -6.39 0.65
C ALA A 262 38.48 -7.66 1.53
N SER A 263 39.36 -7.79 2.52
CA SER A 263 39.36 -8.90 3.49
C SER A 263 38.08 -8.95 4.35
N ARG A 264 37.50 -7.79 4.69
CA ARG A 264 36.23 -7.71 5.42
C ARG A 264 35.06 -8.09 4.53
N LEU A 265 35.09 -7.71 3.25
CA LEU A 265 34.08 -8.13 2.27
C LEU A 265 34.09 -9.64 2.07
N ARG A 266 35.27 -10.28 1.99
CA ARG A 266 35.39 -11.75 1.95
C ARG A 266 34.83 -12.43 3.20
N ALA A 267 35.04 -11.85 4.39
CA ALA A 267 34.45 -12.38 5.63
C ALA A 267 32.92 -12.30 5.64
N VAL A 268 32.33 -11.18 5.17
CA VAL A 268 30.88 -11.01 5.06
C VAL A 268 30.29 -11.89 3.95
N HIS A 269 31.04 -12.13 2.88
CA HIS A 269 30.69 -13.11 1.84
C HIS A 269 30.63 -14.54 2.41
N GLY A 270 31.58 -14.94 3.25
CA GLY A 270 31.50 -16.22 3.98
C GLY A 270 30.27 -16.33 4.87
N MET A 271 29.87 -15.25 5.55
CA MET A 271 28.63 -15.23 6.34
C MET A 271 27.37 -15.38 5.46
N LEU A 272 27.38 -14.85 4.23
CA LEU A 272 26.28 -15.02 3.28
C LEU A 272 26.16 -16.49 2.85
N ASP A 273 27.28 -17.16 2.55
CA ASP A 273 27.30 -18.57 2.17
C ASP A 273 26.81 -19.47 3.31
N ASP A 274 27.18 -19.19 4.56
CA ASP A 274 26.66 -19.91 5.74
C ASP A 274 25.14 -19.72 5.93
N GLN A 275 24.61 -18.52 5.63
CA GLN A 275 23.17 -18.24 5.70
C GLN A 275 22.38 -18.94 4.58
N ILE A 276 22.97 -19.05 3.39
CA ILE A 276 22.40 -19.81 2.27
C ILE A 276 22.42 -21.31 2.60
N ALA A 277 23.53 -21.82 3.12
CA ALA A 277 23.69 -23.22 3.51
C ALA A 277 22.76 -23.63 4.67
N SER A 278 22.48 -22.71 5.60
CA SER A 278 21.53 -22.92 6.69
C SER A 278 20.06 -22.71 6.30
N GLY A 279 19.79 -22.25 5.07
CA GLY A 279 18.44 -22.06 4.55
C GLY A 279 17.71 -20.80 5.06
N ASP A 280 18.44 -19.84 5.64
CA ASP A 280 17.87 -18.58 6.14
C ASP A 280 17.80 -17.53 5.02
N ALA A 281 16.85 -17.70 4.09
CA ALA A 281 16.70 -16.85 2.91
C ALA A 281 16.50 -15.36 3.26
N LYS A 282 15.88 -15.04 4.40
CA LYS A 282 15.61 -13.66 4.81
C LYS A 282 16.89 -12.97 5.28
N LYS A 283 17.70 -13.63 6.11
CA LYS A 283 19.01 -13.08 6.51
C LYS A 283 19.96 -13.02 5.32
N ALA A 284 20.02 -14.07 4.51
CA ALA A 284 20.85 -14.13 3.31
C ALA A 284 20.54 -12.98 2.33
N THR A 285 19.26 -12.64 2.13
CA THR A 285 18.86 -11.51 1.30
C THR A 285 19.36 -10.17 1.86
N GLY A 286 19.26 -9.96 3.18
CA GLY A 286 19.77 -8.76 3.83
C GLY A 286 21.29 -8.63 3.74
N THR A 287 22.01 -9.73 3.97
CA THR A 287 23.47 -9.79 3.88
C THR A 287 23.96 -9.61 2.43
N ALA A 288 23.29 -10.19 1.44
CA ALA A 288 23.62 -10.01 0.03
C ALA A 288 23.49 -8.55 -0.42
N LYS A 289 22.43 -7.85 0.02
CA LYS A 289 22.23 -6.43 -0.27
C LYS A 289 23.33 -5.57 0.36
N ALA A 290 23.59 -5.75 1.66
CA ALA A 290 24.61 -4.99 2.37
C ALA A 290 26.02 -5.22 1.79
N LEU A 291 26.31 -6.45 1.37
CA LEU A 291 27.56 -6.81 0.72
C LEU A 291 27.71 -6.13 -0.66
N GLY A 292 26.64 -6.12 -1.46
CA GLY A 292 26.61 -5.40 -2.75
C GLY A 292 26.87 -3.90 -2.61
N ASP A 293 26.21 -3.24 -1.66
CA ASP A 293 26.39 -1.81 -1.37
C ASP A 293 27.83 -1.50 -0.90
N ALA A 294 28.42 -2.39 -0.09
CA ALA A 294 29.79 -2.22 0.40
C ALA A 294 30.84 -2.42 -0.70
N ILE A 295 30.62 -3.37 -1.62
CA ILE A 295 31.46 -3.57 -2.80
C ILE A 295 31.42 -2.35 -3.71
N ALA A 296 30.24 -1.77 -3.96
CA ALA A 296 30.09 -0.58 -4.79
C ALA A 296 30.83 0.63 -4.20
N ARG A 297 30.69 0.87 -2.89
CA ARG A 297 31.41 1.96 -2.20
C ARG A 297 32.93 1.76 -2.23
N LEU A 298 33.40 0.53 -2.07
CA LEU A 298 34.84 0.25 -2.08
C LEU A 298 35.43 0.40 -3.48
N ALA A 299 34.69 0.02 -4.53
CA ALA A 299 35.07 0.25 -5.93
C ALA A 299 35.18 1.75 -6.25
N GLU A 300 34.22 2.55 -5.76
CA GLU A 300 34.21 4.01 -5.93
C GLU A 300 35.37 4.69 -5.18
N GLN A 301 35.71 4.22 -3.98
CA GLN A 301 36.86 4.71 -3.22
C GLN A 301 38.21 4.31 -3.85
N ALA A 302 38.30 3.11 -4.43
CA ALA A 302 39.48 2.67 -5.18
C ALA A 302 39.67 3.47 -6.48
N ALA A 303 38.58 3.91 -7.12
CA ALA A 303 38.61 4.79 -8.29
C ALA A 303 38.94 6.25 -7.96
N ALA A 304 38.77 6.67 -6.70
CA ALA A 304 39.01 8.04 -6.22
C ALA A 304 40.40 8.27 -5.59
N ALA A 305 41.27 7.25 -5.55
CA ALA A 305 42.63 7.40 -5.01
C ALA A 305 43.56 8.08 -6.04
N PRO A 306 44.30 9.16 -5.67
CA PRO A 306 45.16 9.88 -6.59
C PRO A 306 46.42 9.08 -6.92
N SER A 307 46.66 8.83 -8.21
CA SER A 307 47.97 8.40 -8.69
C SER A 307 48.94 9.59 -8.58
N THR A 308 49.96 9.44 -7.73
CA THR A 308 51.08 10.37 -7.65
C THR A 308 52.04 10.06 -8.80
N ASP A 309 51.92 10.78 -9.91
CA ASP A 309 53.10 11.05 -10.74
C ASP A 309 52.99 12.40 -11.47
N GLN A 310 54.14 13.03 -11.64
CA GLN A 310 54.36 14.46 -11.82
C GLN A 310 54.07 14.95 -13.26
N ASN A 311 53.26 16.01 -13.41
CA ASN A 311 53.58 17.28 -14.09
C ASN A 311 52.32 18.12 -14.40
N PRO A 312 52.43 19.46 -14.48
CA PRO A 312 51.28 20.36 -14.33
C PRO A 312 50.45 20.49 -15.62
N PRO A 313 49.10 20.56 -15.55
CA PRO A 313 48.31 20.93 -16.71
C PRO A 313 48.21 22.45 -16.80
N GLU A 314 48.83 22.97 -17.85
CA GLU A 314 48.36 24.17 -18.54
C GLU A 314 46.94 23.93 -19.09
N ASN A 315 46.16 25.00 -19.10
CA ASN A 315 44.75 25.09 -19.49
C ASN A 315 44.28 24.15 -20.61
N ALA A 316 43.16 23.48 -20.37
CA ALA A 316 42.19 23.16 -21.41
C ALA A 316 40.78 23.25 -20.80
N ASP A 317 39.95 24.13 -21.37
CA ASP A 317 38.49 24.01 -21.36
C ASP A 317 38.09 22.56 -21.68
N ASP A 318 37.14 22.00 -20.93
CA ASP A 318 35.91 21.51 -21.56
C ASP A 318 34.90 21.05 -20.51
N ASN A 319 33.69 21.57 -20.68
CA ASN A 319 32.45 21.12 -20.09
C ASN A 319 32.14 19.70 -20.62
N ALA A 320 32.80 18.67 -20.09
CA ALA A 320 32.49 17.28 -20.40
C ALA A 320 31.22 16.89 -19.64
N ALA A 321 30.07 17.12 -20.27
CA ALA A 321 28.79 16.61 -19.81
C ALA A 321 28.92 15.12 -19.48
N ASP A 322 28.65 14.74 -18.23
CA ASP A 322 28.66 13.35 -17.78
C ASP A 322 27.78 12.50 -18.73
N PRO A 323 28.37 11.61 -19.54
CA PRO A 323 27.63 10.87 -20.57
C PRO A 323 26.60 9.90 -19.97
N GLY A 324 26.71 9.56 -18.67
CA GLY A 324 25.77 8.70 -17.94
C GLY A 324 24.64 9.44 -17.24
N ALA A 325 24.66 10.78 -17.16
CA ALA A 325 23.70 11.56 -16.39
C ALA A 325 22.25 11.29 -16.83
N GLY A 326 21.98 11.32 -18.14
CA GLY A 326 20.64 11.11 -18.70
C GLY A 326 20.11 9.69 -18.49
N TRP A 327 20.99 8.68 -18.47
CA TRP A 327 20.60 7.31 -18.14
C TRP A 327 20.25 7.15 -16.66
N ARG A 328 21.05 7.74 -15.76
CA ARG A 328 20.79 7.69 -14.31
C ARG A 328 19.49 8.41 -13.94
N GLU A 329 19.22 9.58 -14.53
CA GLU A 329 17.95 10.31 -14.38
C GLU A 329 16.78 9.46 -14.88
N ALA A 330 16.87 8.91 -16.09
CA ALA A 330 15.82 8.05 -16.65
C ALA A 330 15.58 6.77 -15.82
N ARG A 331 16.64 6.19 -15.24
CA ARG A 331 16.56 5.02 -14.36
C ARG A 331 15.84 5.38 -13.06
N ALA A 332 16.22 6.47 -12.41
CA ALA A 332 15.58 6.94 -11.18
C ALA A 332 14.08 7.23 -11.38
N ASP A 333 13.70 7.76 -12.55
CA ASP A 333 12.31 8.06 -12.89
C ASP A 333 11.47 6.79 -13.18
N LEU A 334 12.02 5.83 -13.92
CA LEU A 334 11.25 4.70 -14.46
C LEU A 334 11.25 3.46 -13.57
N GLU A 335 12.36 3.17 -12.91
CA GLU A 335 12.55 1.92 -12.17
C GLU A 335 11.53 1.75 -11.02
N PRO A 336 11.22 2.78 -10.20
CA PRO A 336 10.21 2.64 -9.15
C PRO A 336 8.81 2.33 -9.69
N ALA A 337 8.40 3.01 -10.77
CA ALA A 337 7.09 2.81 -11.39
C ALA A 337 6.95 1.41 -12.01
N ILE A 338 7.99 0.92 -12.69
CA ILE A 338 7.97 -0.43 -13.28
C ILE A 338 7.96 -1.49 -12.18
N LEU A 339 8.74 -1.32 -11.12
CA LEU A 339 8.78 -2.29 -10.02
C LEU A 339 7.44 -2.40 -9.29
N ASP A 340 6.74 -1.28 -9.05
CA ASP A 340 5.37 -1.29 -8.49
C ASP A 340 4.42 -2.11 -9.38
N LEU A 341 4.43 -1.85 -10.69
CA LEU A 341 3.58 -2.56 -11.65
C LEU A 341 3.91 -4.06 -11.72
N LEU A 342 5.20 -4.41 -11.70
CA LEU A 342 5.65 -5.79 -11.67
C LEU A 342 5.25 -6.51 -10.39
N GLN A 343 5.29 -5.81 -9.25
CA GLN A 343 4.87 -6.35 -7.96
C GLN A 343 3.36 -6.59 -7.91
N ARG A 344 2.59 -5.67 -8.49
CA ARG A 344 1.12 -5.75 -8.58
C ARG A 344 0.64 -6.67 -9.70
N GLY A 345 1.55 -7.19 -10.53
CA GLY A 345 1.24 -8.09 -11.63
C GLY A 345 0.45 -7.42 -12.77
N MET A 346 0.61 -6.11 -12.94
CA MET A 346 -0.21 -5.32 -13.87
C MET A 346 0.50 -5.05 -15.20
N GLY A 347 -0.27 -5.09 -16.29
CA GLY A 347 0.25 -4.94 -17.65
C GLY A 347 1.00 -6.17 -18.17
N ASP A 348 1.81 -5.96 -19.22
CA ASP A 348 2.65 -7.03 -19.79
C ASP A 348 3.95 -7.17 -18.97
N VAL A 349 3.83 -7.84 -17.83
CA VAL A 349 4.91 -8.08 -16.86
C VAL A 349 6.13 -8.75 -17.52
N GLY A 350 5.90 -9.60 -18.53
CA GLY A 350 6.97 -10.25 -19.30
C GLY A 350 7.76 -9.25 -20.12
N LYS A 351 7.07 -8.41 -20.91
CA LYS A 351 7.73 -7.36 -21.69
C LYS A 351 8.37 -6.29 -20.82
N MET A 352 7.74 -5.88 -19.72
CA MET A 352 8.32 -4.91 -18.78
C MET A 352 9.65 -5.38 -18.22
N ARG A 353 9.74 -6.64 -17.75
CA ARG A 353 11.00 -7.21 -17.26
C ARG A 353 12.06 -7.25 -18.36
N ALA A 354 11.68 -7.67 -19.57
CA ALA A 354 12.61 -7.79 -20.69
C ALA A 354 13.19 -6.42 -21.10
N VAL A 355 12.34 -5.40 -21.23
CA VAL A 355 12.78 -4.06 -21.65
C VAL A 355 13.55 -3.36 -20.52
N LEU A 356 13.17 -3.55 -19.26
CA LEU A 356 13.92 -3.02 -18.11
C LEU A 356 15.30 -3.67 -17.99
N ALA A 357 15.40 -5.00 -18.16
CA ALA A 357 16.69 -5.70 -18.17
C ALA A 357 17.61 -5.17 -19.28
N TYR A 358 17.09 -5.02 -20.50
CA TYR A 358 17.85 -4.43 -21.62
C TYR A 358 18.30 -2.99 -21.31
N PHE A 359 17.44 -2.15 -20.74
CA PHE A 359 17.77 -0.78 -20.32
C PHE A 359 18.89 -0.75 -19.27
N THR A 360 18.82 -1.63 -18.27
CA THR A 360 19.79 -1.71 -17.18
C THR A 360 21.13 -2.27 -17.67
N GLU A 361 21.13 -3.42 -18.37
CA GLU A 361 22.35 -4.06 -18.88
C GLU A 361 23.12 -3.14 -19.83
N LYS A 362 22.41 -2.37 -20.67
CA LYS A 362 23.04 -1.43 -21.59
C LYS A 362 23.69 -0.25 -20.87
N GLY A 363 23.03 0.30 -19.86
CA GLY A 363 23.60 1.40 -19.08
C GLY A 363 24.73 0.96 -18.15
N GLU A 364 24.67 -0.25 -17.62
CA GLU A 364 25.78 -0.84 -16.83
C GLU A 364 27.00 -1.22 -17.68
N ALA A 365 26.81 -1.38 -18.99
CA ALA A 365 27.87 -1.59 -19.97
C ALA A 365 28.38 -0.27 -20.60
N ASP A 366 28.03 0.89 -20.01
CA ASP A 366 28.33 2.24 -20.52
C ASP A 366 27.78 2.54 -21.93
N ASP A 367 26.89 1.71 -22.47
CA ASP A 367 26.15 1.93 -23.72
C ASP A 367 24.87 2.76 -23.44
N PHE A 368 25.06 3.99 -22.96
CA PHE A 368 23.96 4.88 -22.57
C PHE A 368 23.03 5.21 -23.74
N ALA A 369 23.57 5.37 -24.95
CA ALA A 369 22.77 5.59 -26.15
C ALA A 369 21.91 4.36 -26.51
N GLY A 370 22.43 3.15 -26.34
CA GLY A 370 21.68 1.90 -26.48
C GLY A 370 20.61 1.73 -25.42
N ALA A 371 20.92 2.08 -24.16
CA ALA A 371 19.97 2.05 -23.05
C ALA A 371 18.80 3.01 -23.28
N MET A 372 19.08 4.26 -23.66
CA MET A 372 18.05 5.29 -23.86
C MET A 372 17.03 4.94 -24.95
N LYS A 373 17.34 4.04 -25.89
CA LYS A 373 16.36 3.52 -26.88
C LYS A 373 15.21 2.73 -26.24
N ALA A 374 15.40 2.18 -25.04
CA ALA A 374 14.39 1.40 -24.33
C ALA A 374 13.38 2.29 -23.58
N VAL A 375 13.75 3.54 -23.28
CA VAL A 375 12.93 4.49 -22.49
C VAL A 375 11.52 4.70 -23.06
N PRO A 376 11.32 4.94 -24.38
CA PRO A 376 9.98 5.08 -24.94
C PRO A 376 9.12 3.81 -24.78
N GLY A 377 9.74 2.63 -24.90
CA GLY A 377 9.08 1.35 -24.71
C GLY A 377 8.63 1.12 -23.27
N LEU A 378 9.49 1.46 -22.31
CA LEU A 378 9.16 1.42 -20.88
C LEU A 378 8.02 2.37 -20.52
N LYS A 379 8.09 3.63 -20.98
CA LYS A 379 7.01 4.61 -20.77
C LYS A 379 5.68 4.13 -21.34
N LYS A 380 5.71 3.53 -22.53
CA LYS A 380 4.51 2.94 -23.15
C LYS A 380 3.95 1.79 -22.31
N LEU A 381 4.79 0.86 -21.85
CA LEU A 381 4.34 -0.27 -21.04
C LEU A 381 3.71 0.17 -19.71
N ILE A 382 4.28 1.19 -19.04
CA ILE A 382 3.68 1.81 -17.84
C ILE A 382 2.29 2.38 -18.18
N ALA A 383 2.20 3.14 -19.28
CA ALA A 383 0.93 3.75 -19.71
C ALA A 383 -0.13 2.68 -20.05
N ASP A 384 0.24 1.63 -20.76
CA ASP A 384 -0.65 0.52 -21.13
C ASP A 384 -1.15 -0.23 -19.88
N ALA A 385 -0.29 -0.42 -18.87
CA ALA A 385 -0.67 -1.05 -17.61
C ALA A 385 -1.64 -0.20 -16.79
N HIS A 386 -1.39 1.12 -16.70
CA HIS A 386 -2.31 2.05 -16.04
C HIS A 386 -3.65 2.10 -16.76
N ALA A 387 -3.66 2.09 -18.10
CA ALA A 387 -4.90 2.05 -18.89
C ALA A 387 -5.69 0.74 -18.67
N ALA A 388 -4.99 -0.40 -18.54
CA ALA A 388 -5.62 -1.68 -18.26
C ALA A 388 -6.21 -1.75 -16.84
N GLU A 389 -5.50 -1.23 -15.84
CA GLU A 389 -6.00 -1.10 -14.46
C GLU A 389 -7.24 -0.22 -14.41
N GLN A 390 -7.19 0.92 -15.09
CA GLN A 390 -8.31 1.86 -15.19
C GLN A 390 -9.52 1.20 -15.87
N THR A 391 -9.32 0.42 -16.93
CA THR A 391 -10.39 -0.34 -17.60
C THR A 391 -10.97 -1.44 -16.71
N ALA A 392 -10.15 -2.06 -15.84
CA ALA A 392 -10.61 -3.06 -14.88
C ALA A 392 -11.44 -2.44 -13.76
N ALA A 393 -11.02 -1.28 -13.24
CA ALA A 393 -11.75 -0.52 -12.23
C ALA A 393 -13.09 0.07 -12.74
N GLU A 394 -13.21 0.26 -14.06
CA GLU A 394 -14.41 0.79 -14.72
C GLU A 394 -15.52 -0.24 -14.95
N LYS A 395 -15.25 -1.54 -14.79
CA LYS A 395 -16.27 -2.60 -15.02
C LYS A 395 -17.49 -2.50 -14.10
N ASP A 396 -17.32 -1.88 -12.93
CA ASP A 396 -18.38 -1.68 -11.94
C ASP A 396 -18.99 -0.26 -11.97
N ILE A 397 -18.52 0.59 -12.88
CA ILE A 397 -18.95 1.99 -13.02
C ILE A 397 -19.99 2.08 -14.16
N PRO A 398 -21.13 2.78 -13.97
CA PRO A 398 -22.11 2.97 -15.03
C PRO A 398 -21.47 3.56 -16.30
N ALA A 399 -21.73 2.96 -17.46
CA ALA A 399 -21.08 3.32 -18.73
C ALA A 399 -21.18 4.82 -19.07
N GLY A 400 -22.28 5.48 -18.69
CA GLY A 400 -22.50 6.91 -18.90
C GLY A 400 -21.61 7.85 -18.07
N VAL A 401 -21.00 7.37 -16.98
CA VAL A 401 -20.11 8.20 -16.12
C VAL A 401 -18.62 7.85 -16.24
N VAL A 402 -18.28 6.72 -16.85
CA VAL A 402 -16.89 6.29 -17.11
C VAL A 402 -16.06 7.38 -17.81
N PRO A 403 -16.54 8.09 -18.84
CA PRO A 403 -15.78 9.16 -19.48
C PRO A 403 -15.38 10.29 -18.51
N TYR A 404 -16.24 10.64 -17.55
CA TYR A 404 -15.96 11.69 -16.56
C TYR A 404 -14.93 11.23 -15.53
N VAL A 405 -15.00 9.97 -15.09
CA VAL A 405 -13.99 9.37 -14.20
C VAL A 405 -12.62 9.39 -14.88
N ARG A 406 -12.54 9.00 -16.15
CA ARG A 406 -11.30 9.03 -16.94
C ARG A 406 -10.74 10.43 -17.08
N ALA A 407 -11.58 11.37 -17.51
CA ALA A 407 -11.21 12.77 -17.69
C ALA A 407 -10.66 13.37 -16.38
N ARG A 408 -11.28 13.06 -15.24
CA ARG A 408 -10.84 13.54 -13.93
C ARG A 408 -9.46 12.99 -13.54
N LEU A 409 -9.26 11.68 -13.70
CA LEU A 409 -7.99 11.03 -13.38
C LEU A 409 -6.85 11.54 -14.27
N ASP A 410 -7.09 11.69 -15.56
CA ASP A 410 -6.11 12.22 -16.51
C ASP A 410 -5.74 13.67 -16.19
N TRP A 411 -6.73 14.51 -15.84
CA TRP A 411 -6.48 15.89 -15.43
C TRP A 411 -5.67 15.97 -14.13
N SER A 412 -6.02 15.18 -13.12
CA SER A 412 -5.29 15.12 -11.84
C SER A 412 -3.82 14.71 -12.04
N LYS A 413 -3.56 13.66 -12.82
CA LYS A 413 -2.19 13.25 -13.21
C LYS A 413 -1.46 14.37 -13.93
N THR A 414 -2.15 15.09 -14.82
CA THR A 414 -1.57 16.21 -15.56
C THR A 414 -1.11 17.31 -14.61
N ARG A 415 -1.95 17.73 -13.64
CA ARG A 415 -1.59 18.77 -12.65
C ARG A 415 -0.35 18.42 -11.82
N ILE A 416 -0.19 17.15 -11.46
CA ILE A 416 1.04 16.66 -10.80
C ILE A 416 2.23 16.84 -11.74
N SER A 417 2.10 16.44 -13.00
CA SER A 417 3.15 16.59 -14.00
C SER A 417 3.52 18.06 -14.25
N LEU A 418 2.56 18.99 -14.23
CA LEU A 418 2.84 20.43 -14.39
C LEU A 418 3.79 20.94 -13.31
N ASN A 419 3.57 20.52 -12.06
CA ASN A 419 4.46 20.85 -10.94
C ASN A 419 5.85 20.27 -11.16
N SER A 420 5.97 19.01 -11.58
CA SER A 420 7.26 18.40 -11.87
C SER A 420 8.02 19.11 -13.00
N GLU A 421 7.32 19.53 -14.06
CA GLU A 421 7.93 20.29 -15.16
C GLU A 421 8.40 21.68 -14.70
N LEU A 422 7.64 22.37 -13.83
CA LEU A 422 8.09 23.64 -13.24
C LEU A 422 9.27 23.48 -12.27
N ILE A 423 9.34 22.37 -11.51
CA ILE A 423 10.51 22.04 -10.69
C ILE A 423 11.75 21.90 -11.57
N LYS A 424 11.67 21.16 -12.68
CA LYS A 424 12.78 21.04 -13.63
C LYS A 424 13.24 22.39 -14.18
N LEU A 425 12.29 23.28 -14.48
CA LEU A 425 12.61 24.64 -14.92
C LEU A 425 13.28 25.44 -13.79
N GLN A 426 12.73 25.41 -12.58
CA GLN A 426 13.31 26.06 -11.40
C GLN A 426 14.75 25.60 -11.16
N ASP A 427 14.99 24.29 -11.11
CA ASP A 427 16.32 23.72 -10.88
C ASP A 427 17.31 24.18 -11.95
N SER A 428 16.87 24.23 -13.22
CA SER A 428 17.69 24.74 -14.32
C SER A 428 18.01 26.24 -14.17
N ILE A 429 17.05 27.05 -13.71
CA ILE A 429 17.29 28.48 -13.45
C ILE A 429 18.30 28.64 -12.31
N LEU A 430 18.12 27.90 -11.22
CA LEU A 430 19.00 27.97 -10.05
C LEU A 430 20.41 27.48 -10.36
N ALA A 431 20.54 26.47 -11.22
CA ALA A 431 21.84 26.00 -11.70
C ALA A 431 22.58 27.05 -12.55
N VAL A 432 21.87 27.82 -13.37
CA VAL A 432 22.48 28.88 -14.19
C VAL A 432 22.79 30.13 -13.38
N CYS A 433 21.95 30.48 -12.42
CA CYS A 433 22.09 31.69 -11.60
C CYS A 433 22.89 31.47 -10.30
N GLN A 434 23.84 30.54 -10.29
CA GLN A 434 24.72 30.33 -9.13
C GLN A 434 25.70 31.50 -8.97
N GLY A 435 25.63 32.24 -7.85
CA GLY A 435 26.56 33.33 -7.52
C GLY A 435 25.94 34.44 -6.68
N GLU A 436 26.77 35.37 -6.17
CA GLU A 436 26.30 36.52 -5.36
C GLU A 436 25.51 37.56 -6.18
N GLU A 437 25.54 37.48 -7.52
CA GLU A 437 24.86 38.42 -8.43
C GLU A 437 23.33 38.30 -8.42
N PHE A 438 22.79 37.14 -8.00
CA PHE A 438 21.35 36.86 -8.00
C PHE A 438 20.85 36.42 -6.61
N PRO A 439 20.94 37.26 -5.57
CA PRO A 439 20.69 36.86 -4.19
C PRO A 439 19.25 36.43 -3.90
N THR A 440 18.28 36.85 -4.72
CA THR A 440 16.85 36.56 -4.54
C THR A 440 16.33 35.43 -5.42
N ILE A 441 17.13 34.91 -6.38
CA ILE A 441 16.64 34.01 -7.42
C ILE A 441 16.03 32.70 -6.88
N ALA A 442 16.56 32.18 -5.77
CA ALA A 442 16.01 31.03 -5.07
C ALA A 442 14.60 31.25 -4.50
N THR A 443 14.28 32.50 -4.17
CA THR A 443 12.94 32.89 -3.73
C THR A 443 12.06 33.25 -4.92
N ASP A 444 12.57 34.03 -5.87
CA ASP A 444 11.81 34.53 -7.01
C ASP A 444 11.33 33.39 -7.91
N THR A 445 12.14 32.34 -8.11
CA THR A 445 11.74 31.14 -8.86
C THR A 445 10.56 30.38 -8.27
N LYS A 446 10.25 30.56 -6.97
CA LYS A 446 9.06 29.96 -6.36
C LYS A 446 7.76 30.60 -6.86
N THR A 447 7.83 31.81 -7.40
CA THR A 447 6.65 32.47 -8.02
C THR A 447 6.18 31.76 -9.29
N LEU A 448 7.02 30.90 -9.91
CA LEU A 448 6.59 30.08 -11.04
C LEU A 448 5.38 29.20 -10.69
N PHE A 449 5.32 28.70 -9.46
CA PHE A 449 4.25 27.82 -9.01
C PHE A 449 2.92 28.56 -8.78
N THR A 450 2.94 29.86 -8.49
CA THR A 450 1.70 30.62 -8.27
C THR A 450 0.86 30.74 -9.53
N TYR A 451 1.49 30.62 -10.71
CA TYR A 451 0.76 30.57 -11.99
C TYR A 451 -0.05 29.27 -12.15
N LEU A 452 0.24 28.22 -11.38
CA LEU A 452 -0.57 27.00 -11.36
C LEU A 452 -1.73 27.06 -10.36
N ASP A 453 -1.79 28.06 -9.48
CA ASP A 453 -2.83 28.16 -8.45
C ASP A 453 -4.23 28.32 -9.06
N THR A 454 -4.31 28.93 -10.24
CA THR A 454 -5.55 29.07 -11.04
C THR A 454 -6.01 27.75 -11.66
N LEU A 455 -5.08 26.84 -11.97
CA LEU A 455 -5.33 25.47 -12.45
C LEU A 455 -5.54 24.52 -11.26
N ASP A 456 -6.54 24.83 -10.45
CA ASP A 456 -6.85 24.19 -9.18
C ASP A 456 -7.70 22.91 -9.32
N SER A 457 -8.33 22.48 -8.21
CA SER A 457 -9.18 21.28 -8.16
C SER A 457 -10.58 21.51 -8.71
N ARG A 458 -10.99 22.74 -9.08
CA ARG A 458 -12.39 23.03 -9.46
C ARG A 458 -12.89 22.17 -10.62
N LEU A 459 -12.02 21.85 -11.58
CA LEU A 459 -12.39 20.97 -12.68
C LEU A 459 -12.55 19.51 -12.21
N GLU A 460 -11.72 19.05 -11.27
CA GLU A 460 -11.85 17.71 -10.68
C GLU A 460 -13.14 17.59 -9.88
N ASP A 461 -13.47 18.62 -9.09
CA ASP A 461 -14.69 18.71 -8.29
C ASP A 461 -15.95 18.74 -9.17
N ALA A 462 -15.90 19.49 -10.28
CA ALA A 462 -17.00 19.54 -11.26
C ALA A 462 -17.21 18.19 -11.97
N LEU A 463 -16.14 17.48 -12.32
CA LEU A 463 -16.21 16.15 -12.92
C LEU A 463 -16.69 15.09 -11.92
N GLU A 464 -16.28 15.19 -10.65
CA GLU A 464 -16.77 14.30 -9.60
C GLU A 464 -18.28 14.47 -9.37
N ALA A 465 -18.79 15.71 -9.39
CA ALA A 465 -20.22 15.98 -9.30
C ALA A 465 -21.01 15.31 -10.44
N LEU A 466 -20.45 15.27 -11.66
CA LEU A 466 -21.06 14.58 -12.81
C LEU A 466 -21.11 13.06 -12.64
N VAL A 467 -20.13 12.47 -11.95
CA VAL A 467 -20.09 11.03 -11.67
C VAL A 467 -21.18 10.63 -10.66
N GLN A 468 -21.48 11.50 -9.70
CA GLN A 468 -22.44 11.23 -8.62
C GLN A 468 -23.89 11.51 -9.00
N GLU A 469 -24.13 12.46 -9.92
CA GLU A 469 -25.49 12.86 -10.32
C GLU A 469 -26.00 11.95 -11.44
N PRO A 470 -27.17 11.28 -11.32
CA PRO A 470 -27.78 10.48 -12.40
C PRO A 470 -28.12 11.31 -13.65
N ASP A 471 -28.42 10.63 -14.77
CA ASP A 471 -28.81 11.31 -16.01
C ASP A 471 -30.07 12.17 -15.85
N GLY A 472 -30.04 13.38 -16.40
CA GLY A 472 -31.15 14.34 -16.35
C GLY A 472 -30.71 15.80 -16.47
N GLN A 473 -31.66 16.72 -16.30
CA GLN A 473 -31.40 18.17 -16.42
C GLN A 473 -30.31 18.69 -15.46
N LYS A 474 -30.21 18.11 -14.26
CA LYS A 474 -29.17 18.45 -13.30
C LYS A 474 -27.77 18.10 -13.80
N ARG A 475 -27.62 16.94 -14.46
CA ARG A 475 -26.34 16.52 -15.06
C ARG A 475 -25.95 17.48 -16.19
N GLU A 476 -26.89 17.91 -17.03
CA GLU A 476 -26.60 18.90 -18.08
C GLU A 476 -26.13 20.25 -17.53
N LEU A 477 -26.75 20.74 -16.44
CA LEU A 477 -26.29 21.95 -15.75
C LEU A 477 -24.88 21.79 -15.16
N LEU A 478 -24.56 20.61 -14.61
CA LEU A 478 -23.21 20.29 -14.13
C LEU A 478 -22.19 20.24 -15.28
N LYS A 479 -22.58 19.75 -16.47
CA LYS A 479 -21.71 19.77 -17.67
C LYS A 479 -21.42 21.22 -18.08
N GLU A 480 -22.40 22.11 -18.06
CA GLU A 480 -22.18 23.53 -18.33
C GLU A 480 -21.22 24.18 -17.33
N ASN A 481 -21.34 23.84 -16.05
CA ASN A 481 -20.41 24.34 -15.02
C ASN A 481 -18.99 23.81 -15.25
N ALA A 482 -18.81 22.53 -15.57
CA ALA A 482 -17.51 21.96 -15.91
C ALA A 482 -16.90 22.65 -17.15
N ARG A 483 -17.70 22.95 -18.18
CA ARG A 483 -17.26 23.68 -19.37
C ARG A 483 -16.82 25.12 -19.07
N LYS A 484 -17.49 25.81 -18.14
CA LYS A 484 -17.07 27.15 -17.68
C LYS A 484 -15.68 27.11 -17.06
N VAL A 485 -15.45 26.19 -16.12
CA VAL A 485 -14.13 26.01 -15.48
C VAL A 485 -13.06 25.66 -16.52
N LEU A 486 -13.40 24.79 -17.48
CA LEU A 486 -12.49 24.43 -18.57
C LEU A 486 -12.12 25.64 -19.43
N SER A 487 -13.07 26.52 -19.75
CA SER A 487 -12.82 27.75 -20.49
C SER A 487 -11.92 28.73 -19.71
N GLU A 488 -12.09 28.82 -18.39
CA GLU A 488 -11.23 29.63 -17.53
C GLU A 488 -9.78 29.11 -17.54
N PHE A 489 -9.60 27.80 -17.40
CA PHE A 489 -8.27 27.18 -17.42
C PHE A 489 -7.60 27.31 -18.79
N GLN A 490 -8.34 27.17 -19.89
CA GLN A 490 -7.81 27.41 -21.23
C GLN A 490 -7.37 28.85 -21.42
N SER A 491 -8.16 29.81 -20.94
CA SER A 491 -7.82 31.24 -21.01
C SER A 491 -6.55 31.57 -20.22
N GLU A 492 -6.38 30.95 -19.05
CA GLU A 492 -5.17 31.08 -18.25
C GLU A 492 -3.95 30.52 -18.96
N LEU A 493 -4.06 29.34 -19.58
CA LEU A 493 -3.00 28.71 -20.36
C LEU A 493 -2.63 29.48 -21.63
N ASP A 494 -3.49 30.39 -22.09
CA ASP A 494 -3.22 31.29 -23.21
C ASP A 494 -2.52 32.58 -22.79
N THR A 495 -2.27 32.80 -21.50
CA THR A 495 -1.49 33.95 -21.03
C THR A 495 -0.03 33.90 -21.55
N PRO A 496 0.64 35.06 -21.69
CA PRO A 496 2.01 35.11 -22.20
C PRO A 496 3.02 34.28 -21.40
N PHE A 497 2.78 34.08 -20.10
CA PHE A 497 3.62 33.26 -19.24
C PHE A 497 3.70 31.82 -19.76
N PHE A 498 2.56 31.14 -19.89
CA PHE A 498 2.49 29.75 -20.34
C PHE A 498 2.93 29.57 -21.80
N GLN A 499 2.74 30.58 -22.64
CA GLN A 499 3.28 30.56 -24.01
C GLN A 499 4.83 30.60 -24.02
N THR A 500 5.42 31.30 -23.06
CA THR A 500 6.88 31.44 -22.96
C THR A 500 7.52 30.23 -22.28
N VAL A 501 6.84 29.66 -21.27
CA VAL A 501 7.39 28.60 -20.42
C VAL A 501 7.79 27.34 -21.20
N ASP A 502 7.02 26.92 -22.20
CA ASP A 502 7.32 25.72 -23.00
C ASP A 502 8.25 26.02 -24.19
N GLY A 503 8.18 27.23 -24.75
CA GLY A 503 8.80 27.54 -26.05
C GLY A 503 10.08 28.37 -25.99
N LYS A 504 10.18 29.33 -25.08
CA LYS A 504 11.24 30.35 -25.06
C LYS A 504 11.69 30.72 -23.65
N ASN A 505 11.70 29.77 -22.72
CA ASN A 505 12.10 30.04 -21.34
C ASN A 505 13.60 30.37 -21.19
N GLY A 506 14.45 29.98 -22.15
CA GLY A 506 15.88 30.31 -22.16
C GLY A 506 16.76 29.42 -21.27
N PHE A 507 16.20 28.42 -20.60
CA PHE A 507 16.90 27.49 -19.70
C PHE A 507 16.83 26.06 -20.22
N LYS A 508 15.74 25.34 -19.91
CA LYS A 508 15.54 23.92 -20.26
C LYS A 508 14.18 23.73 -20.93
N PRO A 509 14.07 22.97 -22.02
CA PRO A 509 12.78 22.63 -22.59
C PRO A 509 11.89 21.90 -21.57
N VAL A 510 10.67 22.40 -21.39
CA VAL A 510 9.62 21.80 -20.54
C VAL A 510 8.31 21.75 -21.31
N ASN A 511 7.36 20.95 -20.82
CA ASN A 511 6.05 20.78 -21.46
C ASN A 511 4.89 20.97 -20.47
N VAL A 512 4.75 22.18 -19.93
CA VAL A 512 3.69 22.57 -19.00
C VAL A 512 2.41 22.87 -19.78
N ARG A 513 2.44 23.87 -20.67
CA ARG A 513 1.25 24.33 -21.42
C ARG A 513 0.74 23.24 -22.35
N GLY A 514 1.63 22.59 -23.10
CA GLY A 514 1.26 21.55 -24.06
C GLY A 514 0.59 20.35 -23.40
N ALA A 515 1.11 19.90 -22.24
CA ALA A 515 0.50 18.83 -21.46
C ALA A 515 -0.89 19.23 -20.92
N ALA A 516 -1.02 20.45 -20.40
CA ALA A 516 -2.28 20.96 -19.86
C ALA A 516 -3.36 21.07 -20.96
N ILE A 517 -3.06 21.66 -22.11
CA ILE A 517 -4.00 21.79 -23.25
C ILE A 517 -4.45 20.42 -23.75
N THR A 518 -3.52 19.47 -23.88
CA THR A 518 -3.85 18.11 -24.34
C THR A 518 -4.83 17.43 -23.39
N SER A 519 -4.59 17.56 -22.08
CA SER A 519 -5.46 16.98 -21.06
C SER A 519 -6.83 17.64 -21.00
N LEU A 520 -6.90 18.98 -21.03
CA LEU A 520 -8.17 19.70 -21.09
C LEU A 520 -8.97 19.38 -22.35
N GLY A 521 -8.30 19.13 -23.49
CA GLY A 521 -8.97 18.66 -24.71
C GLY A 521 -9.72 17.34 -24.52
N LYS A 522 -9.13 16.38 -23.79
CA LYS A 522 -9.80 15.12 -23.44
C LYS A 522 -10.99 15.34 -22.50
N VAL A 523 -10.88 16.28 -21.57
CA VAL A 523 -11.98 16.64 -20.67
C VAL A 523 -13.15 17.22 -21.46
N ASP A 524 -12.88 18.15 -22.39
CA ASP A 524 -13.89 18.72 -23.27
C ASP A 524 -14.55 17.64 -24.15
N GLU A 525 -13.77 16.70 -24.68
CA GLU A 525 -14.31 15.56 -25.44
C GLU A 525 -15.23 14.68 -24.58
N ALA A 526 -14.84 14.35 -23.34
CA ALA A 526 -15.69 13.61 -22.41
C ALA A 526 -17.00 14.34 -22.08
N LEU A 527 -16.94 15.66 -21.90
CA LEU A 527 -18.11 16.51 -21.65
C LEU A 527 -19.06 16.63 -22.86
N ARG A 528 -18.60 16.31 -24.08
CA ARG A 528 -19.41 16.33 -25.31
C ARG A 528 -19.96 14.96 -25.69
N THR A 529 -19.22 13.89 -25.43
CA THR A 529 -19.50 12.54 -25.96
C THR A 529 -20.28 11.65 -25.00
N ALA A 530 -20.23 11.91 -23.69
CA ALA A 530 -21.02 11.17 -22.71
C ALA A 530 -22.48 11.67 -22.75
N ALA A 531 -23.31 10.90 -23.46
CA ALA A 531 -24.76 11.07 -23.63
C ALA A 531 -25.53 10.07 -22.76
#